data_AF-E0S3D5-F1
#
_entry.id   AF-E0S3D5-F1
#
_cell.length_a   1.000
_cell.length_b   1.000
_cell.length_c   1.000
_cell.angle_alpha   90.00
_cell.angle_beta   90.00
_cell.angle_gamma   90.00
#
_symmetry.space_group_name_H-M   'P 1'
#
loop_
_entity.id
_entity.type
_entity.pdbx_description
1 polymer ?
#
loop_
_entity_poly.entity_id
_entity_poly.type
_entity_poly.pdbx_seq_one_letter_code
_entity_poly.pdbx_strand_id
1 'polypeptide(L)'
;MKIRRVLGLVTGMISAMMLSTNVYAATNELTGLEIGDELAMQRPVAIMVDNEKKALAHYGTAEADIVYEMMNSTANGRVTRLMCLYKDWANLQQTGSIRSTRTTNVVLTGEYNAVLIHDGGPFYIKSYLKQPYATHLSGGFTRVKNGKPTEFTEYVFGQELAGRFAKSGISTSYTMAPERATHFLFTPADTDLAGDAVVNIVDLSGIFVHNKSKLLFNPGSRTYDYYEYDAQHFDAEDAQPLTFKNVILQNTSFKQLDKNGYLTYNVVGSGSGYYLTNGKAVPINWSKGSETGITHYYDAAGNEIAVNRGKTYIGLVPSDTWDKLIFG
;
A
#
# COMPACT_ATOMS: atom_id res chain seq x y z
N MET A 1 48.02 30.63 -33.23
CA MET A 1 47.40 29.91 -32.10
C MET A 1 46.82 30.93 -31.13
N LYS A 2 45.53 31.29 -31.28
CA LYS A 2 44.84 32.23 -30.39
C LYS A 2 43.45 31.69 -30.10
N ILE A 3 43.21 31.51 -28.80
CA ILE A 3 42.13 30.78 -28.15
C ILE A 3 40.81 31.55 -28.30
N ARG A 4 39.76 30.90 -28.82
CA ARG A 4 38.37 31.35 -28.69
C ARG A 4 37.87 30.96 -27.30
N ARG A 5 37.63 31.95 -26.43
CA ARG A 5 36.82 31.77 -25.21
C ARG A 5 35.35 31.83 -25.60
N VAL A 6 34.65 30.71 -25.50
CA VAL A 6 33.18 30.67 -25.49
C VAL A 6 32.77 30.79 -24.03
N LEU A 7 32.16 31.91 -23.66
CA LEU A 7 31.50 32.09 -22.37
C LEU A 7 30.06 31.58 -22.53
N GLY A 8 29.77 30.40 -22.01
CA GLY A 8 28.39 29.92 -21.87
C GLY A 8 27.76 30.58 -20.66
N LEU A 9 26.75 31.42 -20.85
CA LEU A 9 25.86 31.85 -19.78
C LEU A 9 24.95 30.68 -19.41
N VAL A 10 25.14 30.11 -18.23
CA VAL A 10 24.16 29.22 -17.59
C VAL A 10 23.30 30.10 -16.70
N THR A 11 22.12 30.50 -17.18
CA THR A 11 21.07 31.06 -16.33
C THR A 11 20.38 29.92 -15.59
N GLY A 12 20.78 29.69 -14.34
CA GLY A 12 20.04 28.83 -13.42
C GLY A 12 18.73 29.51 -13.03
N MET A 13 17.59 28.87 -13.32
CA MET A 13 16.33 29.20 -12.67
C MET A 13 16.37 28.66 -11.24
N ILE A 14 16.50 29.55 -10.27
CA ILE A 14 16.19 29.22 -8.88
C ILE A 14 14.67 29.19 -8.77
N SER A 15 14.09 28.00 -8.75
CA SER A 15 12.69 27.84 -8.35
C SER A 15 12.62 27.99 -6.83
N ALA A 16 12.19 29.16 -6.37
CA ALA A 16 11.89 29.36 -4.96
C ALA A 16 10.61 28.60 -4.63
N MET A 17 10.74 27.42 -3.99
CA MET A 17 9.63 26.77 -3.32
C MET A 17 9.14 27.71 -2.21
N MET A 18 7.99 28.34 -2.40
CA MET A 18 7.26 28.91 -1.27
C MET A 18 6.81 27.75 -0.39
N LEU A 19 7.46 27.59 0.77
CA LEU A 19 6.96 26.75 1.85
C LEU A 19 5.60 27.32 2.27
N SER A 20 4.54 26.57 2.01
CA SER A 20 3.23 26.82 2.61
C SER A 20 3.38 26.88 4.13
N THR A 21 2.91 27.97 4.74
CA THR A 21 2.93 28.18 6.19
C THR A 21 1.72 27.59 6.90
N ASN A 22 0.97 26.70 6.25
CA ASN A 22 -0.18 26.06 6.87
C ASN A 22 0.33 25.06 7.90
N VAL A 23 0.21 25.42 9.18
CA VAL A 23 0.37 24.48 10.29
C VAL A 23 -0.96 23.77 10.46
N TYR A 24 -1.00 22.49 10.11
CA TYR A 24 -2.17 21.66 10.38
C TYR A 24 -2.07 21.05 11.77
N ALA A 25 -3.19 20.95 12.48
CA ALA A 25 -3.23 20.28 13.77
C ALA A 25 -3.44 18.76 13.58
N ALA A 26 -4.12 18.37 12.50
CA ALA A 26 -4.41 16.98 12.19
C ALA A 26 -3.19 16.22 11.63
N THR A 27 -3.18 14.92 11.94
CA THR A 27 -2.18 13.97 11.45
C THR A 27 -2.89 12.82 10.75
N ASN A 28 -2.34 12.37 9.63
CA ASN A 28 -2.78 11.19 8.91
C ASN A 28 -2.45 9.95 9.76
N GLU A 29 -3.48 9.23 10.19
CA GLU A 29 -3.33 8.06 11.05
C GLU A 29 -2.58 6.90 10.39
N LEU A 30 -2.48 6.89 9.05
CA LEU A 30 -1.84 5.84 8.27
C LEU A 30 -0.33 6.10 8.08
N THR A 31 0.10 7.37 8.04
CA THR A 31 1.48 7.76 7.72
C THR A 31 2.17 8.57 8.82
N GLY A 32 1.42 9.11 9.76
CA GLY A 32 1.91 10.03 10.77
C GLY A 32 2.24 11.42 10.23
N LEU A 33 2.04 11.72 8.94
CA LEU A 33 2.30 13.04 8.36
C LEU A 33 1.15 14.02 8.63
N GLU A 34 1.45 15.31 8.62
CA GLU A 34 0.44 16.37 8.74
C GLU A 34 -0.51 16.36 7.53
N ILE A 35 -1.80 16.62 7.78
CA ILE A 35 -2.85 16.70 6.75
C ILE A 35 -3.82 17.82 7.08
N GLY A 36 -4.59 18.26 6.08
CA GLY A 36 -5.71 19.17 6.30
C GLY A 36 -6.63 18.73 7.45
N ASP A 37 -7.00 19.67 8.32
CA ASP A 37 -7.85 19.37 9.49
C ASP A 37 -9.22 18.80 9.07
N GLU A 38 -9.70 19.17 7.88
CA GLU A 38 -10.90 18.62 7.25
C GLU A 38 -10.81 17.12 6.95
N LEU A 39 -9.59 16.60 6.77
CA LEU A 39 -9.35 15.19 6.52
C LEU A 39 -9.25 14.38 7.81
N ALA A 40 -9.09 15.00 8.98
CA ALA A 40 -8.85 14.29 10.24
C ALA A 40 -9.86 13.16 10.48
N MET A 41 -11.15 13.46 10.27
CA MET A 41 -12.25 12.52 10.46
C MET A 41 -12.59 11.69 9.21
N GLN A 42 -11.95 11.95 8.06
CA GLN A 42 -12.21 11.23 6.82
C GLN A 42 -11.84 9.76 6.98
N ARG A 43 -12.82 8.90 6.78
CA ARG A 43 -12.66 7.46 6.74
C ARG A 43 -11.81 7.08 5.51
N PRO A 44 -10.73 6.30 5.67
CA PRO A 44 -9.93 5.86 4.53
C PRO A 44 -10.72 4.96 3.58
N VAL A 45 -10.20 4.81 2.37
CA VAL A 45 -10.67 3.79 1.42
C VAL A 45 -9.52 2.83 1.12
N ALA A 46 -9.84 1.55 0.97
CA ALA A 46 -8.90 0.52 0.55
C ALA A 46 -9.30 0.08 -0.86
N ILE A 47 -8.50 0.42 -1.88
CA ILE A 47 -8.79 0.14 -3.28
C ILE A 47 -7.99 -1.07 -3.74
N MET A 48 -8.68 -2.09 -4.22
CA MET A 48 -8.07 -3.26 -4.84
C MET A 48 -7.59 -2.91 -6.25
N VAL A 49 -6.28 -2.94 -6.47
CA VAL A 49 -5.65 -2.68 -7.77
C VAL A 49 -5.15 -3.99 -8.36
N ASP A 50 -5.36 -4.20 -9.66
CA ASP A 50 -4.76 -5.33 -10.38
C ASP A 50 -3.23 -5.27 -10.26
N ASN A 51 -2.54 -6.40 -10.39
CA ASN A 51 -1.07 -6.43 -10.48
C ASN A 51 -0.62 -7.37 -11.61
N GLU A 52 -1.49 -7.71 -12.54
CA GLU A 52 -1.12 -8.46 -13.74
C GLU A 52 -0.34 -7.55 -14.71
N LYS A 53 0.65 -8.08 -15.42
CA LYS A 53 1.45 -7.31 -16.39
C LYS A 53 0.59 -6.61 -17.44
N LYS A 54 -0.53 -7.22 -17.83
CA LYS A 54 -1.50 -6.65 -18.78
C LYS A 54 -2.28 -5.47 -18.21
N ALA A 55 -2.39 -5.37 -16.89
CA ALA A 55 -3.06 -4.26 -16.22
C ALA A 55 -2.20 -2.99 -16.21
N LEU A 56 -0.87 -3.13 -16.32
CA LEU A 56 0.06 -2.00 -16.32
C LEU A 56 -0.15 -1.00 -17.46
N ALA A 57 0.14 0.28 -17.26
CA ALA A 57 0.58 0.88 -16.00
C ALA A 57 -0.56 1.08 -14.99
N HIS A 58 -0.22 1.15 -13.70
CA HIS A 58 -1.16 1.51 -12.63
C HIS A 58 -1.30 3.02 -12.53
N TYR A 59 -2.45 3.45 -12.01
CA TYR A 59 -2.78 4.86 -11.75
C TYR A 59 -3.14 5.01 -10.28
N GLY A 60 -2.80 6.15 -9.68
CA GLY A 60 -3.12 6.49 -8.30
C GLY A 60 -2.29 5.75 -7.24
N THR A 61 -1.42 4.83 -7.63
CA THR A 61 -0.62 4.00 -6.72
C THR A 61 0.45 4.79 -5.98
N ALA A 62 1.04 5.82 -6.61
CA ALA A 62 2.01 6.67 -5.94
C ALA A 62 1.37 7.47 -4.80
N GLU A 63 0.07 7.76 -4.83
CA GLU A 63 -0.66 8.55 -3.82
C GLU A 63 -1.01 7.71 -2.57
N ALA A 64 -0.83 6.39 -2.62
CA ALA A 64 -1.24 5.50 -1.55
C ALA A 64 -0.43 5.73 -0.26
N ASP A 65 -1.15 5.80 0.87
CA ASP A 65 -0.55 5.92 2.20
C ASP A 65 0.04 4.58 2.66
N ILE A 66 -0.70 3.50 2.40
CA ILE A 66 -0.28 2.12 2.67
C ILE A 66 -0.58 1.28 1.45
N VAL A 67 0.38 0.45 1.03
CA VAL A 67 0.18 -0.54 -0.04
C VAL A 67 0.43 -1.92 0.53
N TYR A 68 -0.61 -2.77 0.52
CA TYR A 68 -0.43 -4.19 0.73
C TYR A 68 -0.19 -4.88 -0.61
N GLU A 69 0.86 -5.71 -0.69
CA GLU A 69 1.03 -6.69 -1.79
C GLU A 69 0.81 -8.10 -1.25
N MET A 70 -0.03 -8.88 -1.93
CA MET A 70 -0.32 -10.26 -1.54
C MET A 70 -0.65 -11.15 -2.72
N MET A 71 -0.31 -12.44 -2.62
CA MET A 71 -0.69 -13.45 -3.61
C MET A 71 -2.21 -13.60 -3.64
N ASN A 72 -2.79 -13.51 -4.84
CA ASN A 72 -4.24 -13.54 -4.99
C ASN A 72 -4.80 -14.92 -5.38
N SER A 73 -3.98 -15.82 -5.92
CA SER A 73 -4.39 -17.17 -6.31
C SER A 73 -3.22 -18.15 -6.33
N THR A 74 -3.41 -19.39 -5.87
CA THR A 74 -2.42 -20.46 -6.02
C THR A 74 -2.42 -21.11 -7.40
N ALA A 75 -3.47 -20.89 -8.21
CA ALA A 75 -3.66 -21.55 -9.52
C ALA A 75 -3.33 -20.63 -10.71
N ASN A 76 -3.26 -19.31 -10.52
CA ASN A 76 -2.98 -18.33 -11.57
C ASN A 76 -1.55 -17.79 -11.47
N GLY A 77 -0.56 -18.68 -11.46
CA GLY A 77 0.85 -18.31 -11.43
C GLY A 77 1.31 -17.62 -10.14
N ARG A 78 0.47 -17.55 -9.10
CA ARG A 78 0.71 -16.74 -7.90
C ARG A 78 0.81 -15.23 -8.16
N VAL A 79 0.09 -14.73 -9.17
CA VAL A 79 -0.05 -13.28 -9.39
C VAL A 79 -0.50 -12.58 -8.11
N THR A 80 0.13 -11.45 -7.82
CA THR A 80 -0.25 -10.62 -6.67
C THR A 80 -1.40 -9.67 -7.03
N ARG A 81 -1.95 -9.02 -6.01
CA ARG A 81 -2.75 -7.81 -6.14
C ARG A 81 -2.24 -6.80 -5.14
N LEU A 82 -2.41 -5.53 -5.48
CA LEU A 82 -2.22 -4.45 -4.54
C LEU A 82 -3.55 -4.10 -3.87
N MET A 83 -3.50 -3.81 -2.58
CA MET A 83 -4.58 -3.12 -1.87
C MET A 83 -4.01 -1.82 -1.33
N CYS A 84 -4.40 -0.73 -1.96
CA CYS A 84 -3.86 0.60 -1.68
C CYS A 84 -4.84 1.36 -0.79
N LEU A 85 -4.36 1.88 0.33
CA LEU A 85 -5.14 2.69 1.25
C LEU A 85 -4.88 4.16 1.03
N TYR A 86 -5.95 4.95 1.05
CA TYR A 86 -5.91 6.38 0.84
C TYR A 86 -6.72 7.07 1.92
N LYS A 87 -6.06 7.97 2.65
CA LYS A 87 -6.71 8.94 3.52
C LYS A 87 -7.41 10.00 2.69
N ASP A 88 -6.69 10.65 1.78
CA ASP A 88 -7.20 11.74 0.92
C ASP A 88 -7.76 11.22 -0.42
N TRP A 89 -8.78 10.36 -0.34
CA TRP A 89 -9.33 9.68 -1.51
C TRP A 89 -10.15 10.60 -2.44
N ALA A 90 -10.61 11.75 -1.93
CA ALA A 90 -11.43 12.68 -2.72
C ALA A 90 -10.62 13.36 -3.84
N ASN A 91 -9.31 13.48 -3.65
CA ASN A 91 -8.38 14.12 -4.60
C ASN A 91 -7.78 13.15 -5.63
N LEU A 92 -8.12 11.86 -5.57
CA LEU A 92 -7.66 10.86 -6.55
C LEU A 92 -8.20 11.20 -7.94
N GLN A 93 -7.29 11.44 -8.89
CA GLN A 93 -7.65 11.74 -10.28
C GLN A 93 -8.04 10.48 -11.03
N GLN A 94 -7.25 9.41 -10.93
CA GLN A 94 -7.59 8.10 -11.47
C GLN A 94 -6.85 7.03 -10.66
N THR A 95 -7.55 5.97 -10.26
CA THR A 95 -6.93 4.87 -9.49
C THR A 95 -7.33 3.51 -10.04
N GLY A 96 -6.34 2.64 -10.26
CA GLY A 96 -6.57 1.27 -10.74
C GLY A 96 -5.70 0.86 -11.92
N SER A 97 -6.15 -0.06 -12.79
CA SER A 97 -7.51 -0.60 -12.86
C SER A 97 -7.89 -1.40 -11.62
N ILE A 98 -9.13 -1.27 -11.15
CA ILE A 98 -9.59 -1.99 -9.98
C ILE A 98 -9.85 -3.47 -10.27
N ARG A 99 -9.72 -4.29 -9.22
CA ARG A 99 -9.87 -5.73 -9.32
C ARG A 99 -10.63 -6.36 -8.18
N SER A 100 -10.88 -7.65 -8.36
CA SER A 100 -11.56 -8.46 -7.38
C SER A 100 -10.83 -8.51 -6.04
N THR A 101 -11.61 -8.44 -4.98
CA THR A 101 -11.16 -8.63 -3.60
C THR A 101 -11.07 -10.12 -3.22
N ARG A 102 -10.43 -10.43 -2.09
CA ARG A 102 -10.39 -11.75 -1.42
C ARG A 102 -10.80 -11.60 0.04
N THR A 103 -11.05 -12.72 0.71
CA THR A 103 -11.44 -12.74 2.14
C THR A 103 -10.42 -12.01 3.00
N THR A 104 -9.12 -12.20 2.72
CA THR A 104 -8.03 -11.49 3.39
C THR A 104 -8.15 -9.97 3.30
N ASN A 105 -8.45 -9.42 2.11
CA ASN A 105 -8.59 -7.98 1.93
C ASN A 105 -9.75 -7.40 2.75
N VAL A 106 -10.87 -8.14 2.85
CA VAL A 106 -12.03 -7.70 3.65
C VAL A 106 -11.64 -7.58 5.12
N VAL A 107 -10.90 -8.56 5.65
CA VAL A 107 -10.42 -8.54 7.04
C VAL A 107 -9.41 -7.40 7.26
N LEU A 108 -8.42 -7.26 6.38
CA LEU A 108 -7.44 -6.17 6.50
C LEU A 108 -8.09 -4.79 6.40
N THR A 109 -9.09 -4.60 5.54
CA THR A 109 -9.83 -3.31 5.48
C THR A 109 -10.44 -2.94 6.83
N GLY A 110 -10.91 -3.95 7.59
CA GLY A 110 -11.54 -3.77 8.89
C GLY A 110 -10.65 -3.08 9.93
N GLU A 111 -9.34 -3.29 9.87
CA GLU A 111 -8.38 -2.73 10.84
C GLU A 111 -8.19 -1.22 10.73
N TYR A 112 -8.59 -0.65 9.59
CA TYR A 112 -8.53 0.78 9.31
C TYR A 112 -9.89 1.46 9.44
N ASN A 113 -10.93 0.69 9.77
CA ASN A 113 -12.32 1.08 9.51
C ASN A 113 -12.44 1.66 8.09
N ALA A 114 -11.77 1.11 7.08
CA ALA A 114 -11.79 1.68 5.74
C ALA A 114 -13.06 1.24 4.97
N VAL A 115 -13.36 1.91 3.86
CA VAL A 115 -14.34 1.41 2.87
C VAL A 115 -13.58 0.65 1.78
N LEU A 116 -13.90 -0.64 1.60
CA LEU A 116 -13.26 -1.46 0.57
C LEU A 116 -13.85 -1.18 -0.81
N ILE A 117 -13.00 -0.86 -1.79
CA ILE A 117 -13.38 -0.64 -3.18
C ILE A 117 -12.78 -1.74 -4.05
N HIS A 118 -13.61 -2.43 -4.81
CA HIS A 118 -13.17 -3.58 -5.61
C HIS A 118 -14.08 -3.83 -6.82
N ASP A 119 -13.66 -4.71 -7.74
CA ASP A 119 -14.51 -5.21 -8.83
C ASP A 119 -14.74 -6.72 -8.67
N GLY A 120 -15.79 -7.04 -7.92
CA GLY A 120 -16.23 -8.41 -7.65
C GLY A 120 -15.30 -9.22 -6.74
N GLY A 121 -15.46 -10.53 -6.75
CA GLY A 121 -14.62 -11.49 -6.04
C GLY A 121 -15.31 -12.84 -5.84
N PRO A 122 -14.59 -13.85 -5.32
CA PRO A 122 -15.09 -15.22 -5.26
C PRO A 122 -16.23 -15.37 -4.26
N PHE A 123 -17.05 -16.42 -4.40
CA PHE A 123 -18.18 -16.70 -3.50
C PHE A 123 -17.80 -16.63 -2.00
N TYR A 124 -16.58 -17.02 -1.63
CA TYR A 124 -16.06 -16.99 -0.26
C TYR A 124 -16.11 -15.62 0.42
N ILE A 125 -16.04 -14.51 -0.33
CA ILE A 125 -16.08 -13.17 0.28
C ILE A 125 -17.47 -12.83 0.83
N LYS A 126 -18.53 -13.52 0.38
CA LYS A 126 -19.92 -13.18 0.72
C LYS A 126 -20.20 -13.24 2.23
N SER A 127 -19.56 -14.15 2.98
CA SER A 127 -19.71 -14.21 4.44
C SER A 127 -18.96 -13.09 5.16
N TYR A 128 -17.83 -12.65 4.61
CA TYR A 128 -17.01 -11.57 5.14
C TYR A 128 -17.65 -10.20 4.86
N LEU A 129 -18.18 -9.98 3.65
CA LEU A 129 -18.88 -8.74 3.29
C LEU A 129 -20.22 -8.55 4.02
N LYS A 130 -20.75 -9.58 4.69
CA LYS A 130 -21.91 -9.45 5.57
C LYS A 130 -21.56 -8.97 6.97
N GLN A 131 -20.27 -8.95 7.33
CA GLN A 131 -19.86 -8.49 8.65
C GLN A 131 -20.07 -6.97 8.79
N PRO A 132 -20.45 -6.48 9.98
CA PRO A 132 -20.76 -5.05 10.18
C PRO A 132 -19.60 -4.10 9.84
N TYR A 133 -18.35 -4.56 9.97
CA TYR A 133 -17.16 -3.77 9.67
C TYR A 133 -16.86 -3.66 8.15
N ALA A 134 -17.42 -4.55 7.33
CA ALA A 134 -17.04 -4.75 5.93
C ALA A 134 -17.79 -3.81 4.96
N THR A 135 -17.79 -2.50 5.24
CA THR A 135 -18.37 -1.52 4.31
C THR A 135 -17.60 -1.53 3.00
N HIS A 136 -18.30 -1.64 1.87
CA HIS A 136 -17.65 -1.79 0.57
C HIS A 136 -18.48 -1.23 -0.59
N LEU A 137 -17.81 -0.95 -1.72
CA LEU A 137 -18.43 -0.73 -3.02
C LEU A 137 -17.81 -1.69 -4.04
N SER A 138 -18.67 -2.38 -4.80
CA SER A 138 -18.25 -3.36 -5.81
C SER A 138 -18.65 -2.91 -7.21
N GLY A 139 -17.66 -2.60 -8.05
CA GLY A 139 -17.81 -2.35 -9.48
C GLY A 139 -18.82 -1.26 -9.84
N GLY A 140 -19.10 -1.20 -11.14
CA GLY A 140 -19.94 -0.20 -11.77
C GLY A 140 -19.25 1.16 -11.95
N PHE A 141 -17.97 1.29 -11.60
CA PHE A 141 -17.18 2.51 -11.73
C PHE A 141 -16.91 2.84 -13.20
N THR A 142 -16.35 4.04 -13.43
CA THR A 142 -15.98 4.50 -14.77
C THR A 142 -15.06 3.51 -15.47
N ARG A 143 -15.41 3.14 -16.71
CA ARG A 143 -14.55 2.34 -17.59
C ARG A 143 -13.85 3.22 -18.62
N VAL A 144 -12.52 3.18 -18.62
CA VAL A 144 -11.66 3.94 -19.53
C VAL A 144 -11.30 3.07 -20.73
N LYS A 145 -11.51 3.59 -21.94
CA LYS A 145 -11.12 2.92 -23.18
C LYS A 145 -9.61 3.03 -23.37
N ASN A 146 -8.88 2.02 -22.91
CA ASN A 146 -7.42 1.97 -22.93
C ASN A 146 -6.85 0.86 -23.84
N GLY A 147 -7.70 0.22 -24.66
CA GLY A 147 -7.30 -0.86 -25.57
C GLY A 147 -7.10 -2.24 -24.92
N LYS A 148 -7.33 -2.36 -23.60
CA LYS A 148 -7.23 -3.63 -22.86
C LYS A 148 -8.59 -4.35 -22.81
N PRO A 149 -8.60 -5.67 -22.50
CA PRO A 149 -9.82 -6.39 -22.16
C PRO A 149 -10.61 -5.71 -21.05
N THR A 150 -11.94 -5.85 -21.07
CA THR A 150 -12.88 -5.06 -20.25
C THR A 150 -12.59 -5.13 -18.75
N GLU A 151 -12.05 -6.24 -18.28
CA GLU A 151 -11.65 -6.38 -16.89
C GLU A 151 -10.60 -5.29 -16.55
N PHE A 152 -9.60 -5.00 -17.39
CA PHE A 152 -8.54 -4.01 -17.08
C PHE A 152 -8.92 -2.55 -17.41
N THR A 153 -10.21 -2.24 -17.46
CA THR A 153 -10.69 -0.92 -17.90
C THR A 153 -11.43 -0.14 -16.83
N GLU A 154 -11.72 -0.71 -15.67
CA GLU A 154 -12.49 -0.05 -14.62
C GLU A 154 -11.58 0.67 -13.63
N TYR A 155 -11.85 1.95 -13.36
CA TYR A 155 -11.01 2.83 -12.53
C TYR A 155 -11.86 3.64 -11.55
N VAL A 156 -11.26 4.05 -10.45
CA VAL A 156 -11.88 4.88 -9.43
C VAL A 156 -11.42 6.33 -9.59
N PHE A 157 -12.35 7.26 -9.47
CA PHE A 157 -12.12 8.70 -9.46
C PHE A 157 -12.67 9.25 -8.13
N GLY A 158 -11.93 10.13 -7.44
CA GLY A 158 -12.32 10.64 -6.12
C GLY A 158 -13.69 11.35 -6.14
N GLN A 159 -13.95 12.13 -7.20
CA GLN A 159 -15.24 12.77 -7.46
C GLN A 159 -16.38 11.74 -7.63
N GLU A 160 -16.15 10.67 -8.39
CA GLU A 160 -17.14 9.60 -8.56
C GLU A 160 -17.40 8.89 -7.22
N LEU A 161 -16.35 8.66 -6.44
CA LEU A 161 -16.42 7.98 -5.16
C LEU A 161 -17.27 8.77 -4.14
N ALA A 162 -17.07 10.09 -4.07
CA ALA A 162 -17.90 10.98 -3.24
C ALA A 162 -19.39 10.88 -3.60
N GLY A 163 -19.72 10.92 -4.89
CA GLY A 163 -21.09 10.77 -5.36
C GLY A 163 -21.70 9.40 -5.03
N ARG A 164 -20.90 8.33 -5.07
CA ARG A 164 -21.33 6.98 -4.69
C ARG A 164 -21.57 6.85 -3.20
N PHE A 165 -20.70 7.40 -2.35
CA PHE A 165 -20.91 7.39 -0.91
C PHE A 165 -22.19 8.12 -0.53
N ALA A 166 -22.44 9.29 -1.10
CA ALA A 166 -23.69 10.03 -0.90
C ALA A 166 -24.92 9.21 -1.34
N LYS A 167 -24.87 8.58 -2.52
CA LYS A 167 -25.98 7.78 -3.05
C LYS A 167 -26.25 6.51 -2.23
N SER A 168 -25.20 5.87 -1.71
CA SER A 168 -25.30 4.62 -0.95
C SER A 168 -25.50 4.85 0.56
N GLY A 169 -25.46 6.10 1.04
CA GLY A 169 -25.53 6.40 2.47
C GLY A 169 -24.33 5.89 3.27
N ILE A 170 -23.19 5.66 2.60
CA ILE A 170 -21.95 5.24 3.26
C ILE A 170 -21.32 6.49 3.88
N SER A 171 -21.05 6.43 5.18
CA SER A 171 -20.37 7.51 5.89
C SER A 171 -18.95 7.69 5.37
N THR A 172 -18.60 8.95 5.05
CA THR A 172 -17.23 9.39 4.75
C THR A 172 -16.42 9.68 6.01
N SER A 173 -17.04 9.63 7.18
CA SER A 173 -16.38 9.73 8.49
C SER A 173 -16.34 8.39 9.20
N TYR A 174 -15.39 8.22 10.13
CA TYR A 174 -15.28 6.99 10.93
C TYR A 174 -16.60 6.60 11.59
N THR A 175 -16.91 5.31 11.54
CA THR A 175 -18.12 4.72 12.14
C THR A 175 -17.78 3.80 13.30
N MET A 176 -16.49 3.58 13.56
CA MET A 176 -15.96 2.76 14.63
C MET A 176 -14.87 3.55 15.34
N ALA A 177 -14.82 3.47 16.67
CA ALA A 177 -13.71 4.04 17.41
C ALA A 177 -12.43 3.26 17.07
N PRO A 178 -11.33 3.95 16.71
CA PRO A 178 -10.07 3.27 16.47
C PRO A 178 -9.49 2.78 17.81
N GLU A 179 -8.70 1.70 17.75
CA GLU A 179 -8.02 1.16 18.94
C GLU A 179 -7.05 2.18 19.57
N ARG A 180 -6.41 2.98 18.72
CA ARG A 180 -5.56 4.13 19.07
C ARG A 180 -5.64 5.20 17.98
N ALA A 181 -5.10 6.40 18.25
CA ALA A 181 -5.17 7.54 17.33
C ALA A 181 -4.51 7.30 15.95
N THR A 182 -3.47 6.47 15.89
CA THR A 182 -2.71 6.17 14.68
C THR A 182 -2.61 4.67 14.45
N HIS A 183 -2.55 4.20 13.19
CA HIS A 183 -2.46 2.77 12.91
C HIS A 183 -1.13 2.19 13.41
N PHE A 184 -0.02 2.91 13.26
CA PHE A 184 1.29 2.57 13.82
C PHE A 184 1.66 3.47 14.98
N LEU A 185 2.59 3.03 15.83
CA LEU A 185 3.39 3.96 16.63
C LEU A 185 4.37 4.64 15.67
N PHE A 186 4.45 5.97 15.69
CA PHE A 186 5.37 6.71 14.84
C PHE A 186 6.54 7.28 15.63
N THR A 187 7.73 7.24 15.03
CA THR A 187 8.89 7.96 15.57
C THR A 187 8.65 9.47 15.47
N PRO A 188 9.14 10.27 16.43
CA PRO A 188 8.95 11.73 16.41
C PRO A 188 9.78 12.40 15.30
N ALA A 189 10.85 11.74 14.84
CA ALA A 189 11.73 12.20 13.77
C ALA A 189 12.21 11.00 12.94
N ASP A 190 12.73 11.26 11.74
CA ASP A 190 13.33 10.22 10.90
C ASP A 190 14.49 9.53 11.65
N THR A 191 14.33 8.24 11.92
CA THR A 191 15.18 7.46 12.84
C THR A 191 15.76 6.26 12.10
N ASP A 192 17.08 6.08 12.20
CA ASP A 192 17.74 4.87 11.71
C ASP A 192 17.54 3.70 12.66
N LEU A 193 17.33 2.51 12.09
CA LEU A 193 17.38 1.28 12.86
C LEU A 193 18.81 1.04 13.39
N ALA A 194 18.89 0.34 14.52
CA ALA A 194 20.17 -0.09 15.08
C ALA A 194 20.86 -1.12 14.17
N GLY A 195 22.20 -1.15 14.22
CA GLY A 195 23.04 -2.06 13.43
C GLY A 195 23.62 -1.43 12.16
N ASP A 196 24.66 -2.07 11.62
CA ASP A 196 25.44 -1.55 10.49
C ASP A 196 25.11 -2.24 9.14
N ALA A 197 24.26 -3.28 9.17
CA ALA A 197 23.87 -4.00 7.97
C ALA A 197 23.00 -3.11 7.08
N VAL A 198 23.49 -2.85 5.87
CA VAL A 198 22.76 -2.12 4.83
C VAL A 198 21.99 -3.12 3.97
N VAL A 199 20.70 -2.86 3.80
CA VAL A 199 19.79 -3.59 2.91
C VAL A 199 19.41 -2.66 1.77
N ASN A 200 20.18 -2.76 0.68
CA ASN A 200 19.96 -2.02 -0.55
C ASN A 200 18.85 -2.63 -1.40
N ILE A 201 18.64 -3.94 -1.28
CA ILE A 201 17.67 -4.69 -2.08
C ILE A 201 16.87 -5.60 -1.16
N VAL A 202 15.54 -5.48 -1.24
CA VAL A 202 14.61 -6.52 -0.79
C VAL A 202 14.12 -7.25 -2.04
N ASP A 203 14.59 -8.46 -2.25
CA ASP A 203 14.23 -9.26 -3.42
C ASP A 203 13.10 -10.23 -3.06
N LEU A 204 11.89 -9.94 -3.56
CA LEU A 204 10.71 -10.76 -3.42
C LEU A 204 10.45 -11.60 -4.69
N SER A 205 11.37 -11.65 -5.65
CA SER A 205 11.15 -12.33 -6.93
C SER A 205 11.06 -13.85 -6.84
N GLY A 206 11.60 -14.44 -5.77
CA GLY A 206 11.40 -15.83 -5.37
C GLY A 206 10.09 -16.08 -4.61
N ILE A 207 9.48 -15.02 -4.07
CA ILE A 207 8.22 -15.01 -3.34
C ILE A 207 7.05 -14.80 -4.31
N PHE A 208 7.00 -13.60 -4.89
CA PHE A 208 6.02 -13.15 -5.86
C PHE A 208 6.52 -13.48 -7.26
N VAL A 209 6.58 -14.79 -7.53
CA VAL A 209 7.24 -15.34 -8.72
C VAL A 209 6.67 -14.85 -10.05
N HIS A 210 5.41 -14.40 -10.06
CA HIS A 210 4.75 -13.83 -11.24
C HIS A 210 5.17 -12.38 -11.49
N ASN A 211 5.07 -11.54 -10.45
CA ASN A 211 5.34 -10.11 -10.50
C ASN A 211 6.83 -9.78 -10.46
N LYS A 212 7.65 -10.65 -9.88
CA LYS A 212 9.08 -10.42 -9.68
C LYS A 212 9.38 -9.16 -8.86
N SER A 213 8.54 -8.87 -7.87
CA SER A 213 8.59 -7.63 -7.08
C SER A 213 9.93 -7.48 -6.36
N LYS A 214 10.45 -6.26 -6.31
CA LYS A 214 11.65 -5.88 -5.54
C LYS A 214 11.46 -4.49 -4.96
N LEU A 215 12.14 -4.21 -3.85
CA LEU A 215 12.21 -2.87 -3.26
C LEU A 215 13.68 -2.48 -3.16
N LEU A 216 14.09 -1.42 -3.86
CA LEU A 216 15.47 -0.95 -3.91
C LEU A 216 15.61 0.31 -3.07
N PHE A 217 16.55 0.32 -2.14
CA PHE A 217 16.81 1.48 -1.30
C PHE A 217 17.42 2.61 -2.11
N ASN A 218 16.81 3.79 -2.02
CA ASN A 218 17.29 5.03 -2.58
C ASN A 218 17.90 5.88 -1.44
N PRO A 219 19.24 6.02 -1.36
CA PRO A 219 19.88 6.77 -0.29
C PRO A 219 19.62 8.28 -0.35
N GLY A 220 19.25 8.81 -1.53
CA GLY A 220 18.96 10.23 -1.70
C GLY A 220 17.63 10.63 -1.07
N SER A 221 16.59 9.84 -1.27
CA SER A 221 15.26 10.05 -0.64
C SER A 221 15.11 9.33 0.70
N ARG A 222 16.03 8.41 1.04
CA ARG A 222 15.96 7.51 2.21
C ARG A 222 14.65 6.69 2.22
N THR A 223 14.25 6.21 1.04
CA THR A 223 13.05 5.39 0.82
C THR A 223 13.38 4.14 -0.01
N TYR A 224 12.42 3.23 -0.13
CA TYR A 224 12.50 2.04 -0.97
C TYR A 224 11.62 2.21 -2.20
N ASP A 225 12.24 2.25 -3.39
CA ASP A 225 11.57 2.33 -4.67
C ASP A 225 11.06 0.95 -5.08
N TYR A 226 9.79 0.86 -5.50
CA TYR A 226 9.14 -0.38 -5.90
C TYR A 226 9.45 -0.74 -7.35
N TYR A 227 9.73 -2.00 -7.58
CA TYR A 227 9.99 -2.58 -8.89
C TYR A 227 9.11 -3.81 -9.05
N GLU A 228 8.58 -3.99 -10.26
CA GLU A 228 7.95 -5.24 -10.71
C GLU A 228 8.20 -5.45 -12.19
N TYR A 229 8.18 -6.70 -12.63
CA TYR A 229 8.48 -7.11 -14.00
C TYR A 229 9.80 -6.52 -14.54
N ASP A 230 10.82 -6.50 -13.68
CA ASP A 230 12.17 -5.99 -13.94
C ASP A 230 12.27 -4.48 -14.25
N ALA A 231 11.24 -3.70 -13.94
CA ALA A 231 11.22 -2.24 -14.12
C ALA A 231 10.80 -1.51 -12.84
N GLN A 232 11.30 -0.28 -12.67
CA GLN A 232 10.83 0.61 -11.61
C GLN A 232 9.37 0.98 -11.88
N HIS A 233 8.56 0.98 -10.84
CA HIS A 233 7.15 1.31 -10.93
C HIS A 233 6.95 2.83 -10.83
N PHE A 234 6.32 3.39 -11.86
CA PHE A 234 5.89 4.78 -11.91
C PHE A 234 4.39 4.85 -12.06
N ASP A 235 3.76 5.77 -11.35
CA ASP A 235 2.35 6.05 -11.53
C ASP A 235 2.10 6.66 -12.91
N ALA A 236 1.09 6.15 -13.59
CA ALA A 236 0.78 6.58 -14.95
C ALA A 236 0.08 7.95 -15.00
N GLU A 237 -0.48 8.43 -13.90
CA GLU A 237 -1.16 9.72 -13.84
C GLU A 237 -0.15 10.89 -13.87
N ASP A 238 0.92 10.80 -13.08
CA ASP A 238 1.82 11.92 -12.81
C ASP A 238 3.32 11.58 -12.89
N ALA A 239 3.64 10.35 -13.30
CA ALA A 239 5.00 9.82 -13.40
C ALA A 239 5.79 9.82 -12.09
N GLN A 240 5.12 9.90 -10.92
CA GLN A 240 5.79 9.76 -9.63
C GLN A 240 6.23 8.31 -9.41
N PRO A 241 7.44 8.08 -8.87
CA PRO A 241 7.86 6.74 -8.50
C PRO A 241 7.04 6.24 -7.32
N LEU A 242 6.60 4.98 -7.37
CA LEU A 242 6.04 4.32 -6.21
C LEU A 242 7.17 3.98 -5.23
N THR A 243 7.22 4.71 -4.12
CA THR A 243 8.32 4.64 -3.15
C THR A 243 7.80 4.69 -1.71
N PHE A 244 8.50 4.00 -0.80
CA PHE A 244 8.03 3.76 0.56
C PHE A 244 9.07 4.13 1.61
N LYS A 245 8.64 4.81 2.67
CA LYS A 245 9.50 5.08 3.82
C LYS A 245 9.72 3.83 4.67
N ASN A 246 8.66 3.02 4.76
CA ASN A 246 8.60 1.82 5.57
C ASN A 246 8.28 0.62 4.69
N VAL A 247 8.96 -0.50 4.94
CA VAL A 247 8.65 -1.80 4.36
C VAL A 247 8.45 -2.76 5.52
N ILE A 248 7.29 -3.41 5.55
CA ILE A 248 6.98 -4.48 6.49
C ILE A 248 6.77 -5.76 5.67
N LEU A 249 7.49 -6.81 6.01
CA LEU A 249 7.29 -8.14 5.44
C LEU A 249 6.69 -9.05 6.51
N GLN A 250 5.47 -9.53 6.28
CA GLN A 250 4.78 -10.42 7.20
C GLN A 250 4.88 -11.85 6.68
N ASN A 251 5.48 -12.74 7.46
CA ASN A 251 5.40 -14.17 7.20
C ASN A 251 4.00 -14.65 7.58
N THR A 252 3.18 -14.99 6.59
CA THR A 252 1.78 -15.33 6.81
C THR A 252 1.41 -16.62 6.09
N SER A 253 0.92 -17.59 6.86
CA SER A 253 0.41 -18.84 6.30
C SER A 253 -0.94 -18.59 5.62
N PHE A 254 -1.31 -19.47 4.70
CA PHE A 254 -2.59 -19.39 4.02
C PHE A 254 -3.25 -20.76 3.92
N LYS A 255 -4.56 -20.76 3.74
CA LYS A 255 -5.37 -21.93 3.44
C LYS A 255 -5.95 -21.79 2.04
N GLN A 256 -5.71 -22.79 1.19
CA GLN A 256 -6.42 -22.90 -0.08
C GLN A 256 -7.88 -23.32 0.18
N LEU A 257 -8.82 -22.58 -0.39
CA LEU A 257 -10.25 -22.73 -0.21
C LEU A 257 -10.88 -23.69 -1.21
N ASP A 258 -10.33 -23.76 -2.44
CA ASP A 258 -10.77 -24.69 -3.47
C ASP A 258 -9.70 -25.04 -4.51
N LYS A 259 -10.06 -25.92 -5.47
CA LYS A 259 -9.20 -26.33 -6.58
C LYS A 259 -8.94 -25.23 -7.63
N ASN A 260 -9.69 -24.13 -7.62
CA ASN A 260 -9.48 -22.99 -8.53
C ASN A 260 -8.42 -22.03 -7.99
N GLY A 261 -7.82 -22.37 -6.85
CA GLY A 261 -6.72 -21.64 -6.24
C GLY A 261 -7.16 -20.40 -5.47
N TYR A 262 -8.45 -20.28 -5.10
CA TYR A 262 -8.84 -19.29 -4.11
C TYR A 262 -8.24 -19.65 -2.76
N LEU A 263 -7.80 -18.64 -2.02
CA LEU A 263 -7.11 -18.80 -0.75
C LEU A 263 -7.52 -17.71 0.24
N THR A 264 -7.25 -17.97 1.51
CA THR A 264 -7.29 -16.96 2.57
C THR A 264 -5.99 -17.03 3.35
N TYR A 265 -5.33 -15.89 3.53
CA TYR A 265 -4.26 -15.77 4.51
C TYR A 265 -4.80 -15.78 5.93
N ASN A 266 -4.05 -16.38 6.85
CA ASN A 266 -4.33 -16.42 8.28
C ASN A 266 -3.83 -15.12 8.93
N VAL A 267 -4.48 -13.99 8.62
CA VAL A 267 -4.06 -12.65 9.08
C VAL A 267 -4.53 -12.33 10.51
N VAL A 268 -5.56 -12.98 11.02
CA VAL A 268 -5.89 -12.96 12.45
C VAL A 268 -5.08 -14.06 13.12
N GLY A 269 -4.14 -13.68 13.97
CA GLY A 269 -3.12 -14.58 14.50
C GLY A 269 -1.80 -13.84 14.71
N SER A 270 -0.70 -14.57 14.65
CA SER A 270 0.65 -14.01 14.80
C SER A 270 1.66 -14.72 13.90
N GLY A 271 2.80 -14.09 13.69
CA GLY A 271 3.89 -14.64 12.89
C GLY A 271 5.16 -13.81 12.97
N SER A 272 6.21 -14.26 12.32
CA SER A 272 7.46 -13.51 12.20
C SER A 272 7.41 -12.54 11.01
N GLY A 273 8.39 -11.65 10.93
CA GLY A 273 8.50 -10.71 9.83
C GLY A 273 9.80 -9.92 9.85
N TYR A 274 9.86 -8.92 8.98
CA TYR A 274 10.90 -7.90 8.98
C TYR A 274 10.29 -6.51 8.89
N TYR A 275 10.87 -5.56 9.62
CA TYR A 275 10.67 -4.12 9.41
C TYR A 275 11.91 -3.54 8.78
N LEU A 276 11.74 -2.75 7.71
CA LEU A 276 12.81 -2.05 7.04
C LEU A 276 12.47 -0.57 6.84
N THR A 277 13.48 0.26 7.06
CA THR A 277 13.45 1.70 6.80
C THR A 277 14.89 2.21 6.70
N ASN A 278 15.11 3.30 5.96
CA ASN A 278 16.44 3.94 5.84
C ASN A 278 17.58 2.98 5.44
N GLY A 279 17.29 1.99 4.59
CA GLY A 279 18.32 1.08 4.11
C GLY A 279 18.75 0.04 5.13
N LYS A 280 17.97 -0.20 6.18
CA LYS A 280 18.25 -1.20 7.22
C LYS A 280 17.04 -2.08 7.48
N ALA A 281 17.28 -3.28 8.01
CA ALA A 281 16.25 -4.26 8.35
C ALA A 281 16.43 -4.78 9.78
N VAL A 282 15.32 -4.97 10.49
CA VAL A 282 15.28 -5.69 11.78
C VAL A 282 14.21 -6.77 11.76
N PRO A 283 14.45 -7.94 12.38
CA PRO A 283 13.42 -8.95 12.56
C PRO A 283 12.34 -8.42 13.50
N ILE A 284 11.08 -8.76 13.21
CA ILE A 284 9.92 -8.42 14.03
C ILE A 284 9.02 -9.64 14.19
N ASN A 285 8.10 -9.57 15.15
CA ASN A 285 6.92 -10.44 15.22
C ASN A 285 5.68 -9.60 15.01
N TRP A 286 4.67 -10.09 14.29
CA TRP A 286 3.39 -9.44 14.14
C TRP A 286 2.30 -10.20 14.89
N SER A 287 1.27 -9.49 15.36
CA SER A 287 0.09 -10.10 15.97
C SER A 287 -1.15 -9.26 15.69
N LYS A 288 -2.26 -9.92 15.37
CA LYS A 288 -3.58 -9.32 15.13
C LYS A 288 -4.62 -10.13 15.90
N GLY A 289 -5.24 -9.51 16.89
CA GLY A 289 -6.14 -10.21 17.83
C GLY A 289 -7.54 -10.50 17.31
N SER A 290 -8.03 -9.75 16.32
CA SER A 290 -9.38 -9.90 15.77
C SER A 290 -9.48 -9.39 14.33
N GLU A 291 -10.62 -9.60 13.68
CA GLU A 291 -10.84 -9.12 12.31
C GLU A 291 -10.81 -7.58 12.18
N THR A 292 -11.06 -6.85 13.27
CA THR A 292 -11.10 -5.37 13.29
C THR A 292 -9.99 -4.73 14.13
N GLY A 293 -9.27 -5.50 14.94
CA GLY A 293 -8.14 -5.00 15.75
C GLY A 293 -6.95 -4.65 14.88
N ILE A 294 -6.08 -3.75 15.34
CA ILE A 294 -4.88 -3.36 14.59
C ILE A 294 -3.90 -4.54 14.51
N THR A 295 -3.13 -4.62 13.43
CA THR A 295 -1.96 -5.50 13.38
C THR A 295 -0.78 -4.80 14.07
N HIS A 296 -0.32 -5.37 15.18
CA HIS A 296 0.82 -4.86 15.95
C HIS A 296 2.11 -5.54 15.54
N TYR A 297 3.22 -4.83 15.67
CA TYR A 297 4.56 -5.31 15.34
C TYR A 297 5.50 -5.14 16.52
N TYR A 298 6.24 -6.19 16.87
CA TYR A 298 7.05 -6.27 18.08
C TYR A 298 8.50 -6.58 17.75
N ASP A 299 9.41 -6.00 18.52
CA ASP A 299 10.83 -6.36 18.49
C ASP A 299 11.08 -7.75 19.14
N ALA A 300 12.35 -8.17 19.18
CA ALA A 300 12.74 -9.43 19.80
C ALA A 300 12.57 -9.45 21.33
N ALA A 301 12.43 -8.28 21.98
CA ALA A 301 12.18 -8.14 23.41
C ALA A 301 10.67 -8.09 23.74
N GLY A 302 9.80 -8.08 22.74
CA GLY A 302 8.34 -8.03 22.90
C GLY A 302 7.78 -6.62 23.04
N ASN A 303 8.57 -5.57 22.78
CA ASN A 303 8.06 -4.19 22.74
C ASN A 303 7.47 -3.89 21.37
N GLU A 304 6.33 -3.19 21.32
CA GLU A 304 5.77 -2.73 20.05
C GLU A 304 6.72 -1.71 19.41
N ILE A 305 7.06 -1.90 18.14
CA ILE A 305 7.97 -1.02 17.43
C ILE A 305 7.26 0.27 17.00
N ALA A 306 8.03 1.35 16.95
CA ALA A 306 7.65 2.55 16.22
C ALA A 306 8.23 2.51 14.80
N VAL A 307 7.47 3.01 13.83
CA VAL A 307 7.90 3.15 12.43
C VAL A 307 8.14 4.62 12.09
N ASN A 308 8.96 4.88 11.07
CA ASN A 308 9.16 6.25 10.59
C ASN A 308 7.87 6.82 9.98
N ARG A 309 7.65 8.13 10.11
CA ARG A 309 6.53 8.83 9.47
C ARG A 309 6.69 8.76 7.94
N GLY A 310 5.66 8.32 7.23
CA GLY A 310 5.65 8.20 5.77
C GLY A 310 4.90 6.98 5.25
N LYS A 311 4.92 6.80 3.92
CA LYS A 311 4.22 5.71 3.22
C LYS A 311 4.78 4.34 3.60
N THR A 312 3.90 3.34 3.70
CA THR A 312 4.26 1.99 4.15
C THR A 312 3.87 0.94 3.12
N TYR A 313 4.82 0.12 2.71
CA TYR A 313 4.57 -1.12 1.99
C TYR A 313 4.45 -2.27 2.97
N ILE A 314 3.43 -3.13 2.80
CA ILE A 314 3.22 -4.34 3.59
C ILE A 314 3.12 -5.55 2.66
N GLY A 315 4.17 -6.37 2.62
CA GLY A 315 4.17 -7.62 1.87
C GLY A 315 3.65 -8.78 2.72
N LEU A 316 2.50 -9.36 2.35
CA LEU A 316 2.05 -10.63 2.92
C LEU A 316 2.76 -11.79 2.22
N VAL A 317 3.94 -12.12 2.74
CA VAL A 317 4.79 -13.18 2.20
C VAL A 317 4.21 -14.54 2.59
N PRO A 318 3.82 -15.39 1.61
CA PRO A 318 3.35 -16.73 1.90
C PRO A 318 4.41 -17.55 2.64
N SER A 319 4.04 -18.16 3.77
CA SER A 319 4.98 -18.96 4.58
C SER A 319 5.65 -20.10 3.81
N ASP A 320 5.01 -20.64 2.78
CA ASP A 320 5.57 -21.70 1.93
C ASP A 320 6.67 -21.23 0.97
N THR A 321 6.94 -19.93 0.95
CA THR A 321 8.04 -19.31 0.19
C THR A 321 8.92 -18.40 1.04
N TRP A 322 8.64 -18.23 2.34
CA TRP A 322 9.35 -17.29 3.21
C TRP A 322 10.87 -17.47 3.21
N ASP A 323 11.34 -18.71 3.06
CA ASP A 323 12.75 -19.09 2.98
C ASP A 323 13.48 -18.61 1.71
N LYS A 324 12.73 -18.10 0.71
CA LYS A 324 13.27 -17.53 -0.53
C LYS A 324 13.45 -16.02 -0.50
N LEU A 325 13.16 -15.37 0.63
CA LEU A 325 13.39 -13.95 0.81
C LEU A 325 14.89 -13.66 0.82
N ILE A 326 15.31 -12.67 0.03
CA ILE A 326 16.72 -12.26 -0.06
C ILE A 326 16.84 -10.77 0.28
N PHE A 327 17.78 -10.45 1.15
CA PHE A 327 18.28 -9.10 1.38
C PHE A 327 19.66 -8.97 0.74
N GLY A 328 19.87 -7.92 -0.05
CA GLY A 328 21.13 -7.57 -0.69
C GLY A 328 21.50 -6.11 -0.51
#